data_AF-A0A8C9CE92-F1
#
_entry.id   AF-A0A8C9CE92-F1
#
_cell.length_a   1.000
_cell.length_b   1.000
_cell.length_c   1.000
_cell.angle_alpha   90.00
_cell.angle_beta   90.00
_cell.angle_gamma   90.00
#
_symmetry.space_group_name_H-M   'P 1'
#
loop_
_entity.id
_entity.type
_entity.pdbx_description
1 polymer ?
#
loop_
_entity_poly.entity_id
_entity_poly.type
_entity_poly.pdbx_seq_one_letter_code
_entity_poly.pdbx_strand_id
1 'polypeptide(L)'
;MKLLLVSGYRFYSLKVAPKAKATTAPAGVPPHPQDLEFTKLPNGLVIASLENYAPASRIGLFIKAGSRYEDSSNLGTSHLLRLASSLTTKGASSFKITRGIEAVGGELRFVKNK
;
A
#
# COMPACT_ATOMS: atom_id res chain seq x y z
N MET A 1 -6.17 -53.90 -21.33
CA MET A 1 -5.82 -52.58 -21.92
C MET A 1 -6.00 -51.54 -20.84
N LYS A 2 -4.91 -50.86 -20.46
CA LYS A 2 -4.80 -49.97 -19.30
C LYS A 2 -4.95 -48.53 -19.79
N LEU A 3 -6.04 -47.85 -19.43
CA LEU A 3 -6.19 -46.43 -19.72
C LEU A 3 -5.85 -45.63 -18.47
N LEU A 4 -4.65 -45.04 -18.50
CA LEU A 4 -4.18 -44.02 -17.55
C LEU A 4 -4.92 -42.71 -17.84
N LEU A 5 -5.75 -42.26 -16.90
CA LEU A 5 -6.29 -40.89 -16.89
C LEU A 5 -5.37 -40.03 -16.01
N VAL A 6 -4.54 -39.21 -16.65
CA VAL A 6 -3.59 -38.31 -16.00
C VAL A 6 -4.19 -36.91 -15.87
N SER A 7 -4.09 -36.37 -14.65
CA SER A 7 -4.08 -34.94 -14.29
C SER A 7 -5.42 -34.20 -14.40
N GLY A 8 -6.07 -33.74 -13.35
CA GLY A 8 -5.51 -33.19 -12.11
C GLY A 8 -6.03 -31.75 -11.94
N TYR A 9 -7.34 -31.58 -11.81
CA TYR A 9 -7.96 -30.29 -11.50
C TYR A 9 -7.57 -29.87 -10.08
N ARG A 10 -6.53 -29.05 -9.94
CA ARG A 10 -6.10 -28.50 -8.66
C ARG A 10 -6.93 -27.25 -8.36
N PHE A 11 -8.15 -27.46 -7.89
CA PHE A 11 -8.94 -26.40 -7.29
C PHE A 11 -8.22 -25.92 -6.01
N TYR A 12 -7.70 -24.70 -6.04
CA TYR A 12 -7.16 -24.05 -4.85
C TYR A 12 -8.34 -23.71 -3.93
N SER A 13 -8.58 -24.56 -2.94
CA SER A 13 -9.50 -24.25 -1.85
C SER A 13 -8.92 -23.05 -1.09
N LEU A 14 -9.59 -21.90 -1.19
CA LEU A 14 -9.39 -20.78 -0.28
C LEU A 14 -9.71 -21.31 1.13
N LYS A 15 -8.69 -21.65 1.90
CA LYS A 15 -8.83 -21.79 3.35
C LYS A 15 -9.31 -20.44 3.86
N VAL A 16 -10.62 -20.33 4.09
CA VAL A 16 -11.26 -19.19 4.74
C VAL A 16 -10.54 -19.00 6.08
N ALA A 17 -9.89 -17.85 6.24
CA ALA A 17 -9.30 -17.47 7.52
C ALA A 17 -10.42 -17.43 8.57
N PRO A 18 -10.22 -18.03 9.76
CA PRO A 18 -11.21 -17.93 10.81
C PRO A 18 -11.43 -16.45 11.12
N LYS A 19 -12.69 -15.99 11.06
CA LYS A 19 -13.06 -14.67 11.57
C LYS A 19 -12.56 -14.58 13.01
N ALA A 20 -11.56 -13.76 13.26
CA ALA A 20 -11.17 -13.41 14.61
C ALA A 20 -12.40 -12.80 15.30
N LYS A 21 -12.91 -13.46 16.33
CA LYS A 21 -13.82 -12.83 17.28
C LYS A 21 -13.07 -11.64 17.85
N ALA A 22 -13.61 -10.44 17.66
CA ALA A 22 -13.16 -9.27 18.39
C ALA A 22 -13.40 -9.55 19.88
N THR A 23 -12.36 -9.94 20.60
CA THR A 23 -12.34 -9.88 22.04
C THR A 23 -12.39 -8.41 22.41
N THR A 24 -13.49 -7.96 22.99
CA THR A 24 -13.56 -6.67 23.67
C THR A 24 -12.57 -6.73 24.83
N ALA A 25 -11.37 -6.21 24.61
CA ALA A 25 -10.42 -5.92 25.66
C ALA A 25 -11.08 -4.95 26.67
N PRO A 26 -10.80 -5.09 27.98
CA PRO A 26 -11.40 -4.24 29.00
C PRO A 26 -11.09 -2.78 28.69
N ALA A 27 -12.09 -1.92 28.86
CA ALA A 27 -11.98 -0.47 28.67
C ALA A 27 -11.00 0.12 29.70
N GLY A 28 -9.71 -0.01 29.44
CA GLY A 28 -8.68 0.84 30.00
C GLY A 28 -8.76 2.21 29.35
N VAL A 29 -8.45 3.25 30.12
CA VAL A 29 -8.36 4.66 29.70
C VAL A 29 -7.75 4.74 28.29
N PRO A 30 -8.38 5.46 27.33
CA PRO A 30 -7.80 5.59 26.01
C PRO A 30 -6.35 6.10 26.15
N PRO A 31 -5.37 5.43 25.52
CA PRO A 31 -3.99 5.87 25.62
C PRO A 31 -3.89 7.33 25.18
N HIS A 32 -3.06 8.09 25.89
CA HIS A 32 -2.89 9.51 25.58
C HIS A 32 -2.42 9.64 24.13
N PRO A 33 -3.01 10.55 23.32
CA PRO A 33 -2.53 10.81 21.98
C PRO A 33 -1.04 11.15 22.06
N GLN A 34 -0.20 10.42 21.32
CA GLN A 34 1.21 10.80 21.24
C GLN A 34 1.34 12.04 20.38
N ASP A 35 2.30 12.89 20.72
CA ASP A 35 2.61 14.06 19.91
C ASP A 35 3.21 13.65 18.57
N LEU A 36 3.09 14.54 17.59
CA LEU A 36 3.69 14.33 16.27
C LEU A 36 5.22 14.37 16.40
N GLU A 37 5.85 13.23 16.14
CA GLU A 37 7.30 13.13 16.10
C GLU A 37 7.82 13.52 14.73
N PHE A 38 8.84 14.38 14.72
CA PHE A 38 9.42 14.90 13.50
C PHE A 38 10.93 14.70 13.50
N THR A 39 11.41 13.92 12.54
CA THR A 39 12.82 13.62 12.38
C THR A 39 13.31 14.08 11.01
N LYS A 40 14.37 14.89 10.99
CA LYS A 40 15.08 15.27 9.77
C LYS A 40 16.35 14.44 9.67
N LEU A 41 16.44 13.66 8.60
CA LEU A 41 17.65 12.93 8.27
C LEU A 41 18.71 13.88 7.66
N PRO A 42 20.01 13.56 7.78
CA PRO A 42 21.09 14.38 7.24
C PRO A 42 21.06 14.53 5.71
N ASN A 43 20.36 13.64 5.01
CA ASN A 43 20.12 13.71 3.57
C ASN A 43 18.98 14.68 3.18
N GLY A 44 18.35 15.35 4.14
CA GLY A 44 17.24 16.28 3.93
C GLY A 44 15.85 15.63 3.86
N LEU A 45 15.75 14.30 4.01
CA LEU A 45 14.45 13.61 4.12
C LEU A 45 13.81 13.95 5.47
N VAL A 46 12.52 14.24 5.42
CA VAL A 46 11.70 14.52 6.59
C VAL A 46 10.80 13.32 6.85
N ILE A 47 10.88 12.78 8.07
CA ILE A 47 10.00 11.73 8.57
C ILE A 47 9.10 12.37 9.62
N ALA A 48 7.80 12.27 9.43
CA ALA A 48 6.79 12.65 10.41
C ALA A 48 5.97 11.42 10.77
N SER A 49 5.97 11.05 12.04
CA SER A 49 5.22 9.92 12.58
C SER A 49 4.29 10.39 13.68
N LEU A 50 3.07 9.86 13.68
CA LEU A 50 2.08 10.11 14.71
C LEU A 50 1.52 8.75 15.12
N GLU A 51 1.80 8.34 16.35
CA GLU A 51 1.22 7.12 16.91
C GLU A 51 -0.19 7.42 17.41
N ASN A 52 -1.16 6.73 16.82
CA ASN A 52 -2.58 6.95 17.08
C ASN A 52 -3.27 5.71 17.68
N TYR A 53 -2.52 4.62 17.95
CA TYR A 53 -3.03 3.34 18.46
C TYR A 53 -4.24 2.79 17.66
N ALA A 54 -4.40 3.22 16.41
CA ALA A 54 -5.52 2.81 15.57
C ALA A 54 -5.23 1.45 14.94
N PRO A 55 -6.27 0.62 14.69
CA PRO A 55 -6.11 -0.69 14.06
C PRO A 55 -5.69 -0.62 12.57
N ALA A 56 -5.71 0.58 11.97
CA ALA A 56 -5.30 0.82 10.60
C ALA A 56 -4.22 1.91 10.56
N SER A 57 -3.13 1.64 9.84
CA SER A 57 -2.03 2.58 9.66
C SER A 57 -2.12 3.26 8.30
N ARG A 58 -1.70 4.53 8.23
CA ARG A 58 -1.62 5.28 6.98
C ARG A 58 -0.19 5.78 6.78
N ILE A 59 0.40 5.41 5.64
CA ILE A 59 1.75 5.84 5.26
C ILE A 59 1.62 6.73 4.02
N GLY A 60 2.28 7.89 4.05
CA GLY A 60 2.30 8.84 2.96
C GLY A 60 3.72 9.21 2.57
N LEU A 61 4.04 9.13 1.28
CA LEU A 61 5.30 9.62 0.72
C LEU A 61 5.04 10.91 -0.05
N PHE A 62 5.62 12.01 0.40
CA PHE A 62 5.45 13.33 -0.22
C PHE A 62 6.70 13.71 -1.00
N ILE A 63 6.54 13.94 -2.30
CA ILE A 63 7.63 14.27 -3.22
C ILE A 63 7.31 15.60 -3.89
N LYS A 64 8.31 16.47 -4.02
CA LYS A 64 8.22 17.71 -4.79
C LYS A 64 8.29 17.42 -6.30
N ALA A 65 7.26 16.77 -6.84
CA ALA A 65 7.19 16.32 -8.25
C ALA A 65 5.80 16.57 -8.87
N GLY A 66 5.28 17.79 -8.74
CA GLY A 66 4.02 18.22 -9.34
C GLY A 66 4.16 18.78 -10.76
N SER A 67 3.03 19.16 -11.38
CA SER A 67 2.99 19.74 -12.73
C SER A 67 3.81 21.02 -12.90
N ARG A 68 4.08 21.76 -11.82
CA ARG A 68 4.96 22.95 -11.84
C ARG A 68 6.40 22.64 -12.27
N TYR A 69 6.85 21.40 -12.06
CA TYR A 69 8.21 20.96 -12.41
C TYR A 69 8.25 20.30 -13.80
N GLU A 70 7.20 20.47 -14.61
CA GLU A 70 7.18 20.06 -16.02
C GLU A 70 7.72 21.19 -16.91
N ASP A 71 8.42 20.80 -17.97
CA ASP A 71 8.87 21.63 -19.08
C ASP A 71 7.91 21.49 -20.27
N SER A 72 8.05 22.36 -21.27
CA SER A 72 7.23 22.32 -22.50
C SER A 72 7.33 20.99 -23.26
N SER A 73 8.42 20.25 -23.09
CA SER A 73 8.64 18.96 -23.73
C SER A 73 8.02 17.76 -23.01
N ASN A 74 7.66 17.90 -21.73
CA ASN A 74 7.21 16.79 -20.87
C ASN A 74 5.87 17.08 -20.18
N LEU A 75 5.07 17.96 -20.78
CA LEU A 75 3.74 18.33 -20.31
C LEU A 75 2.86 17.07 -20.11
N GLY A 76 2.24 16.97 -18.94
CA GLY A 76 1.35 15.87 -18.59
C GLY A 76 2.06 14.60 -18.07
N THR A 77 3.39 14.60 -17.96
CA THR A 77 4.12 13.46 -17.37
C THR A 77 3.74 13.22 -15.91
N SER A 78 3.46 14.24 -15.11
CA SER A 78 2.94 14.09 -13.74
C SER A 78 1.57 13.39 -13.71
N HIS A 79 0.75 13.60 -14.74
CA HIS A 79 -0.54 12.95 -14.87
C HIS A 79 -0.37 11.48 -15.24
N LEU A 80 0.51 11.17 -16.20
CA LEU A 80 0.86 9.79 -16.52
C LEU A 80 1.48 9.06 -15.33
N LEU A 81 2.36 9.72 -14.57
CA LEU A 81 2.99 9.14 -13.39
C LEU A 81 1.98 8.76 -12.31
N ARG A 82 0.91 9.56 -12.14
CA ARG A 82 -0.20 9.20 -11.25
C ARG A 82 -0.90 7.90 -11.69
N LEU A 83 -1.16 7.76 -12.98
CA LEU A 83 -1.79 6.55 -13.55
C LEU A 83 -0.83 5.35 -13.54
N ALA A 84 0.47 5.60 -13.63
CA ALA A 84 1.52 4.59 -13.69
C ALA A 84 1.83 3.89 -12.36
N SER A 85 1.15 4.25 -11.28
CA SER A 85 1.41 3.76 -9.92
C SER A 85 1.37 2.25 -9.74
N SER A 86 0.51 1.55 -10.49
CA SER A 86 0.35 0.09 -10.45
C SER A 86 1.05 -0.62 -11.61
N LEU A 87 1.90 0.07 -12.37
CA LEU A 87 2.67 -0.54 -13.44
C LEU A 87 3.89 -1.32 -12.90
N THR A 88 4.46 -2.15 -13.77
CA THR A 88 5.61 -2.98 -13.44
C THR A 88 6.82 -2.15 -13.02
N THR A 89 7.39 -2.50 -11.87
CA THR A 89 8.65 -1.96 -11.37
C THR A 89 9.78 -2.98 -11.56
N LYS A 90 11.03 -2.57 -11.33
CA LYS A 90 12.18 -3.50 -11.40
C LYS A 90 12.08 -4.67 -10.41
N GLY A 91 11.42 -4.48 -9.26
CA GLY A 91 11.31 -5.49 -8.20
C GLY A 91 9.99 -6.26 -8.14
N ALA A 92 8.95 -5.79 -8.85
CA ALA A 92 7.63 -6.41 -8.83
C ALA A 92 6.85 -6.09 -10.12
N SER A 93 6.21 -7.12 -10.69
CA SER A 93 5.26 -6.95 -11.79
C SER A 93 3.99 -6.24 -11.34
N SER A 94 3.29 -5.58 -12.27
CA SER A 94 1.98 -4.96 -12.00
C SER A 94 1.01 -5.95 -11.33
N PHE A 95 0.98 -7.20 -11.81
CA PHE A 95 0.16 -8.26 -11.21
C PHE A 95 0.53 -8.56 -9.76
N LYS A 96 1.83 -8.64 -9.45
CA LYS A 96 2.31 -8.87 -8.08
C LYS A 96 1.97 -7.70 -7.16
N ILE A 97 2.05 -6.47 -7.67
CA ILE A 97 1.70 -5.25 -6.92
C ILE A 97 0.22 -5.26 -6.57
N THR A 98 -0.67 -5.39 -7.56
CA THR A 98 -2.12 -5.40 -7.34
C THR A 98 -2.52 -6.53 -6.41
N ARG A 99 -2.02 -7.75 -6.65
CA ARG A 99 -2.39 -8.90 -5.81
C ARG A 99 -1.83 -8.79 -4.40
N GLY A 100 -0.64 -8.21 -4.24
CA GLY A 100 -0.04 -7.97 -2.92
C GLY A 100 -0.86 -7.00 -2.09
N ILE A 101 -1.34 -5.91 -2.69
CA ILE A 101 -2.18 -4.90 -2.03
C ILE A 101 -3.56 -5.48 -1.68
N GLU A 102 -4.18 -6.20 -2.61
CA GLU A 102 -5.50 -6.83 -2.38
C GLU A 102 -5.44 -7.93 -1.33
N ALA A 103 -4.35 -8.71 -1.28
CA ALA A 103 -4.20 -9.79 -0.30
C ALA A 103 -4.20 -9.28 1.15
N VAL A 104 -3.71 -8.05 1.39
CA VAL A 104 -3.77 -7.39 2.69
C VAL A 104 -5.02 -6.53 2.88
N GLY A 105 -5.83 -6.35 1.83
CA GLY A 105 -7.02 -5.49 1.85
C GLY A 105 -6.71 -4.00 1.94
N GLY A 106 -5.52 -3.57 1.52
CA GLY A 106 -5.09 -2.18 1.58
C GLY A 106 -5.51 -1.35 0.35
N GLU A 107 -5.33 -0.03 0.44
CA GLU A 107 -5.47 0.89 -0.70
C GLU A 107 -4.14 1.61 -0.96
N LEU A 108 -3.74 1.68 -2.23
CA LEU A 108 -2.62 2.49 -2.71
C LEU A 108 -3.17 3.61 -3.60
N ARG A 109 -2.98 4.87 -3.20
CA ARG A 109 -3.49 6.04 -3.94
C ARG A 109 -2.38 7.05 -4.20
N PHE A 110 -2.32 7.55 -5.43
CA PHE A 110 -1.42 8.62 -5.83
C PHE A 110 -2.18 9.94 -5.97
N VAL A 111 -1.74 10.95 -5.22
CA VAL A 111 -2.30 12.30 -5.27
C VAL A 111 -1.23 13.23 -5.81
N LYS A 112 -1.61 14.06 -6.78
CA LYS A 112 -0.76 15.11 -7.35
C LYS A 112 -1.46 16.43 -7.10
N ASN A 113 -0.74 17.42 -6.58
CA ASN A 113 -1.29 18.76 -6.43
C ASN A 113 -1.12 19.53 -7.75
N LYS A 114 -2.02 20.48 -8.01
CA LYS A 114 -1.99 21.29 -9.22
C LYS A 114 -0.80 22.26 -9.19
#